data_AF-A0AAV9GX52-F1
#
_entry.id   AF-A0AAV9GX52-F1
#
_cell.length_a   1.000
_cell.length_b   1.000
_cell.length_c   1.000
_cell.angle_alpha   90.00
_cell.angle_beta   90.00
_cell.angle_gamma   90.00
#
_symmetry.space_group_name_H-M   'P 1'
#
loop_
_entity.id
_entity.type
_entity.pdbx_description
1 polymer ?
#
loop_
_entity_poly.entity_id
_entity_poly.type
_entity_poly.pdbx_seq_one_letter_code
_entity_poly.pdbx_strand_id
1 'polypeptide(L)'
;MHLPQLIPLFLLLTMSSSSSSTSANSKPSSYTQKIRKNLMSFHPNLSAGNPHLNAPLISPSIHWNYDGNLITGRTPAIAALSAVSLSGPLKGLQVTDIYALVDGNVGMTLYAIQGNLSAPLPGVPSSREGARFDVLGVERFVFDGEGLARDLVTVDQFGRIAEQVGGGGPGLGGAEVVESGLVLGKEMPGGYRGMVREKLEALHRNVNEGNAEANRGFAVGEEVVVNDNGVVRNGTQAFVDLVAARGAGLGAFPDKVFHDFYVVVDGNLGAVEHVWQGPQRSAYQGFEVKEGAQVRVRGMLFFELDGKGLVKKVTGVHDEAHVGAQLAGAGGYLYP
;
A
#
# COMPACT_ATOMS: atom_id res chain seq x y z
N MET A 1 27.00 69.83 -22.14
CA MET A 1 25.79 69.06 -22.48
C MET A 1 26.19 67.59 -22.44
N HIS A 2 26.05 66.96 -21.27
CA HIS A 2 26.51 65.60 -20.98
C HIS A 2 25.30 64.67 -20.87
N LEU A 3 25.26 63.60 -21.67
CA LEU A 3 24.40 62.44 -21.41
C LEU A 3 25.16 61.45 -20.51
N PRO A 4 24.53 60.89 -19.46
CA PRO A 4 25.02 59.70 -18.81
C PRO A 4 24.31 58.44 -19.33
N GLN A 5 25.06 57.34 -19.29
CA GLN A 5 24.68 55.98 -19.62
C GLN A 5 23.68 55.41 -18.60
N LEU A 6 22.69 54.63 -19.07
CA LEU A 6 21.81 53.81 -18.23
C LEU A 6 22.28 52.35 -18.26
N ILE A 7 22.62 51.82 -17.09
CA ILE A 7 22.89 50.41 -16.81
C ILE A 7 21.56 49.75 -16.43
N PRO A 8 21.17 48.58 -16.99
CA PRO A 8 20.00 47.87 -16.50
C PRO A 8 20.35 47.08 -15.22
N LEU A 9 19.62 47.38 -14.15
CA LEU A 9 19.65 46.72 -12.86
C LEU A 9 18.94 45.35 -12.98
N PHE A 10 19.70 44.25 -12.94
CA PHE A 10 19.15 42.91 -12.78
C PHE A 10 18.71 42.71 -11.32
N LEU A 11 17.39 42.69 -11.08
CA LEU A 11 16.82 42.25 -9.81
C LEU A 11 16.82 40.72 -9.78
N LEU A 12 17.76 40.12 -9.05
CA LEU A 12 17.65 38.71 -8.63
C LEU A 12 16.64 38.64 -7.47
N LEU A 13 15.42 38.17 -7.76
CA LEU A 13 14.52 37.67 -6.73
C LEU A 13 15.02 36.28 -6.29
N THR A 14 15.73 36.21 -5.17
CA THR A 14 15.91 34.94 -4.46
C THR A 14 14.61 34.59 -3.74
N MET A 15 13.81 33.72 -4.36
CA MET A 15 12.72 33.03 -3.69
C MET A 15 13.33 32.10 -2.63
N SER A 16 13.37 32.53 -1.38
CA SER A 16 13.63 31.65 -0.25
C SER A 16 12.43 30.71 -0.09
N SER A 17 12.51 29.55 -0.71
CA SER A 17 11.62 28.43 -0.42
C SER A 17 11.89 27.98 1.02
N SER A 18 11.02 28.39 1.93
CA SER A 18 10.98 27.86 3.29
C SER A 18 10.49 26.42 3.21
N SER A 19 11.42 25.48 3.00
CA SER A 19 11.17 24.06 3.22
C SER A 19 10.94 23.87 4.71
N SER A 20 9.68 23.72 5.11
CA SER A 20 9.33 23.25 6.45
C SER A 20 9.89 21.84 6.62
N SER A 21 11.05 21.75 7.27
CA SER A 21 11.69 20.50 7.64
C SER A 21 10.84 19.81 8.71
N THR A 22 10.01 18.86 8.31
CA THR A 22 9.44 17.87 9.21
C THR A 22 10.58 17.00 9.74
N SER A 23 10.90 17.17 11.02
CA SER A 23 11.87 16.34 11.76
C SER A 23 11.29 14.93 11.97
N ALA A 24 11.84 13.88 11.37
CA ALA A 24 11.47 12.48 11.70
C ALA A 24 12.20 11.93 12.93
N ASN A 25 12.61 12.81 13.85
CA ASN A 25 12.79 12.41 15.26
C ASN A 25 11.51 12.67 16.09
N SER A 26 10.42 13.11 15.46
CA SER A 26 9.14 13.22 16.17
C SER A 26 8.60 11.82 16.47
N LYS A 27 8.44 11.49 17.76
CA LYS A 27 7.58 10.38 18.18
C LYS A 27 6.27 10.43 17.38
N PRO A 28 5.73 9.28 16.92
CA PRO A 28 4.45 9.27 16.23
C PRO A 28 3.42 10.03 17.05
N SER A 29 2.67 10.93 16.39
CA SER A 29 1.65 11.72 17.08
C SER A 29 0.67 10.81 17.83
N SER A 30 0.05 11.30 18.89
CA SER A 30 -1.00 10.55 19.60
C SER A 30 -2.12 10.08 18.65
N TYR A 31 -2.38 10.87 17.61
CA TYR A 31 -3.30 10.54 16.52
C TYR A 31 -2.80 9.36 15.66
N THR A 32 -1.55 9.39 15.19
CA THR A 32 -0.94 8.29 14.42
C THR A 32 -0.88 6.99 15.24
N GLN A 33 -0.61 7.08 16.54
CA GLN A 33 -0.64 5.92 17.44
C GLN A 33 -2.05 5.36 17.60
N LYS A 34 -3.06 6.23 17.70
CA LYS A 34 -4.47 5.82 17.72
C LYS A 34 -4.85 5.11 16.43
N ILE A 35 -4.45 5.64 15.28
CA ILE A 35 -4.69 4.99 13.98
C ILE A 35 -4.03 3.62 13.92
N ARG A 36 -2.75 3.51 14.29
CA ARG A 36 -2.04 2.23 14.31
C ARG A 36 -2.75 1.21 15.20
N LYS A 37 -3.19 1.61 16.39
CA LYS A 37 -3.99 0.75 17.27
C LYS A 37 -5.30 0.32 16.61
N ASN A 38 -6.03 1.25 15.99
CA ASN A 38 -7.30 0.97 15.35
C ASN A 38 -7.13 0.01 14.14
N LEU A 39 -6.13 0.27 13.29
CA LEU A 39 -5.77 -0.58 12.16
C LEU A 39 -5.44 -2.01 12.64
N MET A 40 -4.54 -2.14 13.60
CA MET A 40 -4.11 -3.44 14.14
C MET A 40 -5.18 -4.16 14.98
N SER A 41 -6.32 -3.52 15.28
CA SER A 41 -7.44 -4.17 15.96
C SER A 41 -8.47 -4.72 14.98
N PHE A 42 -8.45 -4.28 13.72
CA PHE A 42 -9.52 -4.52 12.76
C PHE A 42 -9.68 -6.02 12.41
N HIS A 43 -8.59 -6.68 12.02
CA HIS A 43 -8.58 -8.11 11.68
C HIS A 43 -8.71 -9.04 12.89
N PRO A 44 -8.03 -8.80 14.03
CA PRO A 44 -8.25 -9.60 15.23
C PRO A 44 -9.72 -9.65 15.68
N ASN A 45 -10.47 -8.56 15.56
CA ASN A 45 -11.91 -8.53 15.85
C ASN A 45 -12.73 -9.44 14.92
N LEU A 46 -12.34 -9.50 13.64
CA LEU A 46 -12.97 -10.37 12.65
C LEU A 46 -12.66 -11.84 12.93
N SER A 47 -11.39 -12.16 13.17
CA SER A 47 -10.89 -13.52 13.48
C SER A 47 -11.44 -14.07 14.79
N ALA A 48 -11.77 -13.20 15.74
CA ALA A 48 -12.45 -13.56 16.99
C ALA A 48 -13.94 -13.88 16.80
N GLY A 49 -14.48 -13.80 15.58
CA GLY A 49 -15.90 -14.02 15.30
C GLY A 49 -16.79 -12.95 15.91
N ASN A 50 -16.28 -11.73 16.13
CA ASN A 50 -17.04 -10.61 16.67
C ASN A 50 -16.83 -9.32 15.85
N PRO A 51 -17.28 -9.29 14.59
CA PRO A 51 -17.14 -8.14 13.69
C PRO A 51 -17.79 -6.86 14.23
N HIS A 52 -18.73 -6.94 15.18
CA HIS A 52 -19.33 -5.77 15.83
C HIS A 52 -18.31 -4.96 16.65
N LEU A 53 -17.18 -5.57 17.07
CA LEU A 53 -16.09 -4.84 17.72
C LEU A 53 -15.38 -3.85 16.77
N ASN A 54 -15.59 -3.96 15.46
CA ASN A 54 -15.12 -2.96 14.49
C ASN A 54 -16.02 -1.72 14.39
N ALA A 55 -17.24 -1.73 14.93
CA ALA A 55 -18.13 -0.56 14.91
C ALA A 55 -17.50 0.72 15.49
N PRO A 56 -16.80 0.70 16.66
CA PRO A 56 -16.09 1.86 17.18
C PRO A 56 -14.79 2.20 16.45
N LEU A 57 -14.35 1.40 15.47
CA LEU A 57 -13.16 1.65 14.65
C LEU A 57 -13.52 2.29 13.30
N ILE A 58 -14.81 2.25 12.92
CA ILE A 58 -15.32 2.68 11.62
C ILE A 58 -16.16 3.95 11.78
N SER A 59 -15.92 4.93 10.93
CA SER A 59 -16.68 6.18 10.88
C SER A 59 -18.15 5.91 10.51
N PRO A 60 -19.15 6.65 11.06
CA PRO A 60 -20.54 6.51 10.63
C PRO A 60 -20.73 6.67 9.11
N SER A 61 -19.89 7.49 8.49
CA SER A 61 -19.90 7.83 7.06
C SER A 61 -18.84 7.08 6.24
N ILE A 62 -18.49 5.85 6.63
CA ILE A 62 -17.52 5.03 5.88
C ILE A 62 -17.91 4.85 4.41
N HIS A 63 -16.94 4.97 3.51
CA HIS A 63 -17.00 4.50 2.14
C HIS A 63 -16.02 3.33 1.99
N TRP A 64 -16.55 2.12 1.88
CA TRP A 64 -15.75 0.92 1.69
C TRP A 64 -15.92 0.43 0.26
N ASN A 65 -14.84 0.51 -0.53
CA ASN A 65 -14.75 -0.15 -1.81
C ASN A 65 -14.20 -1.57 -1.59
N TYR A 66 -15.07 -2.55 -1.74
CA TYR A 66 -14.79 -3.97 -1.59
C TYR A 66 -14.96 -4.62 -2.97
N ASP A 67 -13.85 -4.93 -3.64
CA ASP A 67 -13.81 -5.54 -4.97
C ASP A 67 -14.69 -4.82 -6.01
N GLY A 68 -14.61 -3.49 -6.04
CA GLY A 68 -15.38 -2.63 -6.93
C GLY A 68 -16.83 -2.36 -6.48
N ASN A 69 -17.29 -2.98 -5.39
CA ASN A 69 -18.59 -2.71 -4.78
C ASN A 69 -18.46 -1.66 -3.68
N LEU A 70 -19.20 -0.56 -3.81
CA LEU A 70 -19.20 0.50 -2.81
C LEU A 70 -20.22 0.22 -1.71
N ILE A 71 -19.74 -0.06 -0.51
CA ILE A 71 -20.53 -0.14 0.72
C ILE A 71 -20.42 1.21 1.44
N THR A 72 -21.56 1.84 1.71
CA THR A 72 -21.61 3.15 2.38
C THR A 72 -22.33 3.07 3.72
N GLY A 73 -21.72 3.62 4.76
CA GLY A 73 -22.26 3.70 6.11
C GLY A 73 -21.84 2.54 7.02
N ARG A 74 -21.73 2.82 8.32
CA ARG A 74 -21.23 1.87 9.32
C ARG A 74 -22.06 0.60 9.40
N THR A 75 -23.39 0.71 9.43
CA THR A 75 -24.27 -0.46 9.59
C THR A 75 -24.12 -1.44 8.43
N PRO A 76 -24.18 -1.02 7.14
CA PRO A 76 -23.85 -1.89 6.02
C PRO A 76 -22.44 -2.49 6.07
N ALA A 77 -21.42 -1.71 6.47
CA ALA A 77 -20.05 -2.21 6.57
C ALA A 77 -19.93 -3.34 7.62
N ILE A 78 -20.52 -3.16 8.81
CA ILE A 78 -20.54 -4.20 9.85
C ILE A 78 -21.33 -5.42 9.38
N ALA A 79 -22.45 -5.24 8.67
CA ALA A 79 -23.21 -6.35 8.11
C ALA A 79 -22.39 -7.15 7.08
N ALA A 80 -21.61 -6.48 6.23
CA ALA A 80 -20.71 -7.15 5.28
C ALA A 80 -19.59 -7.95 5.98
N LEU A 81 -18.96 -7.38 7.01
CA LEU A 81 -17.98 -8.10 7.84
C LEU A 81 -18.60 -9.34 8.52
N SER A 82 -19.83 -9.20 9.03
CA SER A 82 -20.58 -10.31 9.61
C SER A 82 -20.94 -11.38 8.60
N ALA A 83 -21.36 -10.99 7.39
CA ALA A 83 -21.70 -11.93 6.34
C ALA A 83 -20.49 -12.82 5.98
N VAL A 84 -19.30 -12.21 5.87
CA VAL A 84 -18.05 -12.90 5.52
C VAL A 84 -17.54 -13.82 6.66
N SER A 85 -17.56 -13.37 7.91
CA SER A 85 -16.94 -14.09 9.03
C SER A 85 -17.86 -15.07 9.78
N LEU A 86 -19.16 -14.79 9.84
CA LEU A 86 -20.11 -15.52 10.68
C LEU A 86 -21.04 -16.45 9.89
N SER A 87 -21.12 -16.28 8.57
CA SER A 87 -22.07 -17.00 7.71
C SER A 87 -21.46 -17.36 6.35
N GLY A 88 -22.17 -18.20 5.60
CA GLY A 88 -21.75 -18.58 4.26
C GLY A 88 -20.51 -19.49 4.22
N PRO A 89 -19.92 -19.68 3.03
CA PRO A 89 -18.85 -20.64 2.79
C PRO A 89 -17.55 -20.40 3.58
N LEU A 90 -17.29 -19.16 3.98
CA LEU A 90 -16.04 -18.75 4.64
C LEU A 90 -16.20 -18.55 6.16
N LYS A 91 -17.31 -19.02 6.74
CA LYS A 91 -17.55 -18.93 8.18
C LYS A 91 -16.36 -19.50 8.97
N GLY A 92 -15.91 -18.74 9.96
CA GLY A 92 -14.80 -19.15 10.83
C GLY A 92 -13.41 -18.92 10.24
N LEU A 93 -13.30 -18.17 9.14
CA LEU A 93 -12.02 -17.71 8.62
C LEU A 93 -11.20 -16.97 9.69
N GLN A 94 -9.90 -17.00 9.51
CA GLN A 94 -8.91 -16.27 10.29
C GLN A 94 -8.25 -15.26 9.36
N VAL A 95 -8.22 -14.01 9.78
CA VAL A 95 -7.44 -12.94 9.14
C VAL A 95 -6.25 -12.58 10.02
N THR A 96 -5.06 -12.69 9.46
CA THR A 96 -3.80 -12.38 10.15
C THR A 96 -3.08 -11.27 9.41
N ASP A 97 -2.87 -10.14 10.09
CA ASP A 97 -2.00 -9.08 9.59
C ASP A 97 -0.56 -9.61 9.48
N ILE A 98 -0.03 -9.63 8.25
CA ILE A 98 1.38 -9.93 8.01
C ILE A 98 2.20 -8.66 8.29
N TYR A 99 1.75 -7.52 7.78
CA TYR A 99 2.37 -6.21 8.02
C TYR A 99 1.32 -5.10 8.04
N ALA A 100 1.51 -4.11 8.91
CA ALA A 100 0.68 -2.92 8.98
C ALA A 100 1.55 -1.66 9.03
N LEU A 101 1.32 -0.74 8.09
CA LEU A 101 2.01 0.55 7.99
C LEU A 101 1.02 1.68 8.22
N VAL A 102 1.47 2.74 8.89
CA VAL A 102 0.65 3.93 9.13
C VAL A 102 1.49 5.16 8.92
N ASP A 103 0.96 6.08 8.14
CA ASP A 103 1.48 7.43 8.02
C ASP A 103 0.33 8.46 8.05
N GLY A 104 0.49 9.48 8.88
CA GLY A 104 -0.53 10.52 9.08
C GLY A 104 -1.91 9.92 9.40
N ASN A 105 -2.87 10.14 8.49
CA ASN A 105 -4.23 9.61 8.55
C ASN A 105 -4.48 8.42 7.60
N VAL A 106 -3.44 7.80 7.06
CA VAL A 106 -3.53 6.66 6.15
C VAL A 106 -2.92 5.43 6.81
N GLY A 107 -3.60 4.30 6.71
CA GLY A 107 -3.10 2.99 7.13
C GLY A 107 -3.14 2.01 5.96
N MET A 108 -2.16 1.13 5.88
CA MET A 108 -2.16 0.02 4.94
C MET A 108 -1.83 -1.27 5.66
N THR A 109 -2.54 -2.35 5.34
CA THR A 109 -2.25 -3.68 5.86
C THR A 109 -2.16 -4.70 4.74
N LEU A 110 -1.16 -5.57 4.81
CA LEU A 110 -1.08 -6.82 4.07
C LEU A 110 -1.45 -7.93 5.06
N TYR A 111 -2.38 -8.79 4.67
CA TYR A 111 -2.89 -9.85 5.53
C TYR A 111 -3.08 -11.16 4.77
N ALA A 112 -3.12 -12.25 5.52
CA ALA A 112 -3.54 -13.57 5.05
C ALA A 112 -4.94 -13.89 5.56
N ILE A 113 -5.74 -14.53 4.72
CA ILE A 113 -7.07 -15.06 5.03
C ILE A 113 -6.99 -16.58 4.93
N GLN A 114 -7.22 -17.26 6.05
CA GLN A 114 -7.04 -18.69 6.19
C GLN A 114 -8.31 -19.33 6.76
N GLY A 115 -8.64 -20.53 6.32
CA GLY A 115 -9.78 -21.24 6.88
C GLY A 115 -10.10 -22.52 6.14
N ASN A 116 -11.26 -23.09 6.46
CA ASN A 116 -11.82 -24.23 5.76
C ASN A 116 -13.18 -23.83 5.19
N LEU A 117 -13.53 -24.36 4.02
CA LEU A 117 -14.87 -24.19 3.47
C LEU A 117 -15.90 -24.83 4.38
N SER A 118 -16.85 -24.04 4.85
CA SER A 118 -17.96 -24.48 5.72
C SER A 118 -19.27 -24.71 4.96
N ALA A 119 -19.30 -24.33 3.68
CA ALA A 119 -20.38 -24.61 2.74
C ALA A 119 -19.81 -24.60 1.30
N PRO A 120 -20.53 -25.15 0.31
CA PRO A 120 -20.12 -25.10 -1.08
C PRO A 120 -19.95 -23.66 -1.60
N LEU A 121 -18.89 -23.43 -2.38
CA LEU A 121 -18.71 -22.21 -3.16
C LEU A 121 -19.30 -22.41 -4.57
N PRO A 122 -19.86 -21.36 -5.20
CA PRO A 122 -20.24 -21.40 -6.61
C PRO A 122 -19.06 -21.87 -7.48
N GLY A 123 -19.28 -22.85 -8.35
CA GLY A 123 -18.24 -23.42 -9.22
C GLY A 123 -17.29 -24.41 -8.55
N VAL A 124 -17.41 -24.65 -7.24
CA VAL A 124 -16.65 -25.67 -6.51
C VAL A 124 -17.56 -26.87 -6.20
N PRO A 125 -17.13 -28.11 -6.48
CA PRO A 125 -17.90 -29.30 -6.09
C PRO A 125 -18.15 -29.36 -4.58
N SER A 126 -19.37 -29.72 -4.17
CA SER A 126 -19.72 -29.85 -2.74
C SER A 126 -18.88 -30.87 -1.97
N SER A 127 -18.25 -31.83 -2.67
CA SER A 127 -17.26 -32.77 -2.11
C SER A 127 -15.99 -32.09 -1.56
N ARG A 128 -15.84 -30.78 -1.76
CA ARG A 128 -14.71 -29.98 -1.25
C ARG A 128 -15.08 -29.15 -0.02
N GLU A 129 -16.26 -29.36 0.57
CA GLU A 129 -16.54 -28.87 1.93
C GLU A 129 -15.47 -29.38 2.90
N GLY A 130 -15.03 -28.52 3.81
CA GLY A 130 -13.90 -28.76 4.71
C GLY A 130 -12.52 -28.53 4.08
N ALA A 131 -12.40 -28.26 2.77
CA ALA A 131 -11.13 -27.97 2.15
C ALA A 131 -10.51 -26.68 2.72
N ARG A 132 -9.22 -26.75 3.03
CA ARG A 132 -8.44 -25.60 3.50
C ARG A 132 -8.19 -24.62 2.34
N PHE A 133 -8.25 -23.34 2.64
CA PHE A 133 -7.82 -22.26 1.76
C PHE A 133 -6.86 -21.32 2.47
N ASP A 134 -6.06 -20.60 1.68
CA ASP A 134 -5.10 -19.60 2.16
C ASP A 134 -4.86 -18.57 1.07
N VAL A 135 -5.33 -17.34 1.28
CA VAL A 135 -5.26 -16.26 0.28
C VAL A 135 -4.75 -14.97 0.90
N LEU A 136 -4.19 -14.09 0.10
CA LEU A 136 -3.68 -12.79 0.56
C LEU A 136 -4.67 -11.67 0.27
N GLY A 137 -4.63 -10.63 1.09
CA GLY A 137 -5.32 -9.38 0.83
C GLY A 137 -4.50 -8.18 1.27
N VAL A 138 -4.81 -7.03 0.65
CA VAL A 138 -4.24 -5.73 1.00
C VAL A 138 -5.39 -4.75 1.20
N GLU A 139 -5.29 -3.94 2.24
CA GLU A 139 -6.25 -2.89 2.53
C GLU A 139 -5.57 -1.53 2.68
N ARG A 140 -6.21 -0.50 2.11
CA ARG A 140 -5.89 0.90 2.35
C ARG A 140 -7.01 1.56 3.14
N PHE A 141 -6.68 2.07 4.31
CA PHE A 141 -7.55 2.85 5.19
C PHE A 141 -7.20 4.33 5.11
N VAL A 142 -8.21 5.18 5.08
CA VAL A 142 -8.11 6.61 5.36
C VAL A 142 -8.97 6.90 6.58
N PHE A 143 -8.38 7.55 7.58
CA PHE A 143 -9.00 7.85 8.86
C PHE A 143 -9.48 9.31 8.90
N ASP A 144 -10.62 9.55 9.56
CA ASP A 144 -11.12 10.89 9.86
C ASP A 144 -10.41 11.52 11.07
N GLY A 145 -10.74 12.77 11.40
CA GLY A 145 -10.10 13.50 12.51
C GLY A 145 -10.28 12.85 13.89
N GLU A 146 -11.24 11.93 14.05
CA GLU A 146 -11.40 11.14 15.26
C GLU A 146 -10.57 9.85 15.24
N GLY A 147 -9.85 9.57 14.15
CA GLY A 147 -9.07 8.35 13.96
C GLY A 147 -9.95 7.14 13.61
N LEU A 148 -11.16 7.36 13.10
CA LEU A 148 -12.06 6.29 12.65
C LEU A 148 -11.89 6.06 11.16
N ALA A 149 -11.95 4.81 10.70
CA ALA A 149 -11.85 4.48 9.28
C ALA A 149 -13.02 5.11 8.52
N ARG A 150 -12.72 6.05 7.62
CA ARG A 150 -13.69 6.79 6.79
C ARG A 150 -13.68 6.32 5.34
N ASP A 151 -12.52 5.96 4.81
CA ASP A 151 -12.42 5.34 3.50
C ASP A 151 -11.64 4.03 3.64
N LEU A 152 -12.15 2.94 3.06
CA LEU A 152 -11.49 1.64 3.02
C LEU A 152 -11.50 1.15 1.58
N VAL A 153 -10.36 0.68 1.10
CA VAL A 153 -10.29 -0.09 -0.14
C VAL A 153 -9.66 -1.42 0.18
N THR A 154 -10.38 -2.49 -0.13
CA THR A 154 -9.92 -3.87 0.02
C THR A 154 -9.59 -4.42 -1.37
N VAL A 155 -8.46 -5.10 -1.46
CA VAL A 155 -8.01 -5.86 -2.62
C VAL A 155 -7.64 -7.23 -2.08
N ASP A 156 -8.46 -8.23 -2.33
CA ASP A 156 -8.17 -9.58 -1.86
C ASP A 156 -8.07 -10.58 -3.00
N GLN A 157 -7.69 -11.80 -2.62
CA GLN A 157 -7.55 -12.92 -3.52
C GLN A 157 -8.65 -13.96 -3.30
N PHE A 158 -9.86 -13.57 -2.88
CA PHE A 158 -10.94 -14.52 -2.61
C PHE A 158 -11.29 -15.39 -3.81
N GLY A 159 -11.15 -14.85 -5.02
CA GLY A 159 -11.28 -15.62 -6.25
C GLY A 159 -10.49 -16.93 -6.20
N ARG A 160 -9.25 -16.89 -5.71
CA ARG A 160 -8.35 -18.07 -5.70
C ARG A 160 -8.84 -19.23 -4.88
N ILE A 161 -9.73 -18.99 -3.92
CA ILE A 161 -10.21 -20.05 -3.05
C ILE A 161 -10.78 -21.18 -3.90
N ALA A 162 -11.60 -20.87 -4.91
CA ALA A 162 -12.18 -21.90 -5.77
C ALA A 162 -11.13 -22.65 -6.62
N GLU A 163 -10.00 -22.02 -6.99
CA GLU A 163 -8.90 -22.68 -7.69
C GLU A 163 -8.07 -23.58 -6.78
N GLN A 164 -7.72 -23.07 -5.59
CA GLN A 164 -7.00 -23.82 -4.56
C GLN A 164 -7.80 -25.05 -4.14
N VAL A 165 -9.07 -24.85 -3.82
CA VAL A 165 -9.95 -25.94 -3.42
C VAL A 165 -10.45 -26.73 -4.62
N GLY A 166 -10.31 -26.28 -5.88
CA GLY A 166 -10.70 -27.04 -7.07
C GLY A 166 -9.75 -28.18 -7.44
N GLY A 167 -8.57 -28.28 -6.81
CA GLY A 167 -7.60 -29.37 -7.01
C GLY A 167 -6.46 -29.06 -7.97
N GLY A 168 -6.20 -27.79 -8.29
CA GLY A 168 -5.11 -27.39 -9.20
C GLY A 168 -4.15 -26.31 -8.68
N GLY A 169 -4.43 -25.68 -7.53
CA GLY A 169 -3.56 -24.62 -6.99
C GLY A 169 -2.55 -25.14 -5.97
N PRO A 170 -1.27 -24.73 -6.02
CA PRO A 170 -0.38 -24.87 -4.88
C PRO A 170 -1.01 -24.20 -3.65
N GLY A 171 -1.15 -24.94 -2.56
CA GLY A 171 -1.38 -24.32 -1.25
C GLY A 171 -0.14 -23.49 -0.87
N LEU A 172 -0.29 -22.47 -0.02
CA LEU A 172 0.81 -21.63 0.47
C LEU A 172 1.74 -22.42 1.42
N GLY A 173 2.42 -23.45 0.90
CA GLY A 173 3.49 -24.19 1.55
C GLY A 173 4.82 -23.65 1.08
N GLY A 174 5.44 -22.79 1.90
CA GLY A 174 6.80 -22.27 1.69
C GLY A 174 6.92 -21.32 0.50
N ALA A 175 6.73 -20.01 0.74
CA ALA A 175 7.14 -18.89 -0.10
C ALA A 175 7.41 -19.21 -1.58
N GLU A 176 6.37 -19.58 -2.31
CA GLU A 176 6.34 -19.46 -3.76
C GLU A 176 5.06 -18.69 -4.08
N VAL A 177 5.23 -17.58 -4.81
CA VAL A 177 4.14 -16.70 -5.24
C VAL A 177 3.26 -17.51 -6.18
N VAL A 178 2.20 -18.07 -5.61
CA VAL A 178 1.24 -18.85 -6.38
C VAL A 178 0.45 -17.86 -7.25
N GLU A 179 0.37 -18.11 -8.56
CA GLU A 179 -0.52 -17.37 -9.47
C GLU A 179 -1.98 -17.52 -9.05
N SER A 180 -2.69 -16.40 -9.09
CA SER A 180 -4.01 -16.20 -8.52
C SER A 180 -4.99 -15.88 -9.64
N GLY A 181 -5.77 -16.85 -10.10
CA GLY A 181 -6.95 -16.55 -10.87
C GLY A 181 -8.18 -16.28 -9.99
N LEU A 182 -9.24 -15.88 -10.70
CA LEU A 182 -10.62 -15.54 -10.31
C LEU A 182 -11.02 -14.09 -9.99
N VAL A 183 -12.19 -13.79 -10.53
CA VAL A 183 -12.87 -12.53 -10.90
C VAL A 183 -13.96 -12.21 -9.88
N LEU A 184 -14.11 -10.94 -9.47
CA LEU A 184 -15.35 -10.15 -9.60
C LEU A 184 -15.13 -8.69 -9.16
N GLY A 185 -15.46 -7.76 -10.06
CA GLY A 185 -15.30 -6.31 -9.87
C GLY A 185 -15.02 -5.62 -11.21
N LYS A 186 -16.02 -5.60 -12.11
CA LYS A 186 -15.97 -5.24 -13.55
C LYS A 186 -15.26 -6.30 -14.42
N GLU A 187 -15.96 -6.85 -15.42
CA GLU A 187 -15.32 -7.71 -16.44
C GLU A 187 -14.25 -6.89 -17.17
N MET A 188 -12.99 -7.23 -16.90
CA MET A 188 -11.86 -6.71 -17.65
C MET A 188 -11.51 -7.70 -18.76
N PRO A 189 -11.03 -7.24 -19.93
CA PRO A 189 -10.67 -8.12 -21.03
C PRO A 189 -9.70 -9.24 -20.60
N GLY A 190 -9.79 -10.41 -21.25
CA GLY A 190 -8.86 -11.52 -21.01
C GLY A 190 -7.41 -11.05 -21.09
N GLY A 191 -6.58 -11.43 -20.10
CA GLY A 191 -5.17 -11.04 -20.01
C GLY A 191 -4.90 -9.69 -19.34
N TYR A 192 -5.92 -8.87 -19.06
CA TYR A 192 -5.74 -7.56 -18.41
C TYR A 192 -5.00 -7.66 -17.06
N ARG A 193 -5.38 -8.62 -16.22
CA ARG A 193 -4.75 -8.82 -14.90
C ARG A 193 -3.26 -9.18 -15.00
N GLY A 194 -2.91 -10.05 -15.96
CA GLY A 194 -1.51 -10.40 -16.23
C GLY A 194 -0.70 -9.18 -16.66
N MET A 195 -1.26 -8.36 -17.55
CA MET A 195 -0.64 -7.11 -17.98
C MET A 195 -0.46 -6.10 -16.83
N VAL A 196 -1.44 -5.94 -15.94
CA VAL A 196 -1.30 -5.07 -14.76
C VAL A 196 -0.21 -5.58 -13.82
N ARG A 197 -0.20 -6.89 -13.53
CA ARG A 197 0.82 -7.52 -12.68
C ARG A 197 2.22 -7.31 -13.26
N GLU A 198 2.42 -7.60 -14.54
CA GLU A 198 3.72 -7.43 -15.21
C GLU A 198 4.21 -5.99 -15.09
N LYS A 199 3.33 -5.00 -15.27
CA LYS A 199 3.66 -3.58 -15.07
C LYS A 199 4.08 -3.28 -13.64
N LEU A 200 3.32 -3.75 -12.64
CA LEU A 200 3.63 -3.50 -11.23
C LEU A 200 4.95 -4.16 -10.82
N GLU A 201 5.24 -5.37 -11.29
CA GLU A 201 6.52 -6.09 -11.09
C GLU A 201 7.69 -5.47 -11.87
N ALA A 202 7.42 -4.63 -12.87
CA ALA A 202 8.45 -3.90 -13.60
C ALA A 202 8.88 -2.62 -12.88
N LEU A 203 8.04 -2.07 -11.98
CA LEU A 203 8.27 -0.76 -11.35
C LEU A 203 9.64 -0.64 -10.68
N HIS A 204 9.89 -1.49 -9.68
CA HIS A 204 11.13 -1.46 -8.92
C HIS A 204 12.30 -2.13 -9.64
N ARG A 205 12.02 -3.04 -10.59
CA ARG A 205 13.04 -3.58 -11.51
C ARG A 205 13.65 -2.47 -12.36
N ASN A 206 12.82 -1.63 -12.97
CA ASN A 206 13.26 -0.47 -13.74
C ASN A 206 14.09 0.50 -12.88
N VAL A 207 13.74 0.68 -11.60
CA VAL A 207 14.53 1.49 -10.66
C VAL A 207 15.89 0.85 -10.39
N ASN A 208 15.94 -0.45 -10.07
CA ASN A 208 17.18 -1.19 -9.81
C ASN A 208 18.11 -1.23 -11.03
N GLU A 209 17.56 -1.20 -12.25
CA GLU A 209 18.30 -1.12 -13.51
C GLU A 209 18.77 0.32 -13.84
N GLY A 210 18.51 1.29 -12.98
CA GLY A 210 18.87 2.70 -13.19
C GLY A 210 17.98 3.42 -14.21
N ASN A 211 16.86 2.82 -14.62
CA ASN A 211 15.96 3.32 -15.65
C ASN A 211 14.55 3.62 -15.10
N ALA A 212 14.46 4.35 -13.98
CA ALA A 212 13.17 4.72 -13.39
C ALA A 212 12.24 5.48 -14.37
N GLU A 213 12.78 6.15 -15.38
CA GLU A 213 11.99 6.84 -16.41
C GLU A 213 11.17 5.89 -17.29
N ALA A 214 11.55 4.61 -17.40
CA ALA A 214 10.72 3.62 -18.07
C ALA A 214 9.31 3.50 -17.44
N ASN A 215 9.18 3.83 -16.15
CA ASN A 215 7.90 3.82 -15.46
C ASN A 215 6.95 4.94 -15.93
N ARG A 216 7.44 5.98 -16.61
CA ARG A 216 6.61 7.10 -17.11
C ARG A 216 5.43 6.61 -17.95
N GLY A 217 5.65 5.59 -18.77
CA GLY A 217 4.62 5.00 -19.63
C GLY A 217 3.52 4.22 -18.88
N PHE A 218 3.64 4.03 -17.57
CA PHE A 218 2.67 3.30 -16.77
C PHE A 218 1.59 4.19 -16.13
N ALA A 219 1.71 5.52 -16.20
CA ALA A 219 0.73 6.47 -15.67
C ALA A 219 -0.22 6.98 -16.77
N VAL A 220 -1.40 7.50 -16.38
CA VAL A 220 -2.36 8.18 -17.29
C VAL A 220 -1.88 9.59 -17.74
N GLY A 221 -0.57 9.79 -17.87
CA GLY A 221 0.01 11.10 -18.13
C GLY A 221 -0.08 12.03 -16.92
N GLU A 222 -0.29 13.32 -17.17
CA GLU A 222 -0.23 14.35 -16.12
C GLU A 222 -1.42 14.35 -15.15
N GLU A 223 -2.45 13.54 -15.43
CA GLU A 223 -3.64 13.40 -14.59
C GLU A 223 -3.46 12.42 -13.42
N VAL A 224 -2.32 11.72 -13.35
CA VAL A 224 -2.06 10.77 -12.26
C VAL A 224 -1.98 11.50 -10.91
N VAL A 225 -2.69 10.98 -9.93
CA VAL A 225 -2.70 11.48 -8.55
C VAL A 225 -1.76 10.63 -7.68
N VAL A 226 -0.80 11.26 -7.04
CA VAL A 226 0.23 10.61 -6.24
C VAL A 226 0.08 11.06 -4.80
N ASN A 227 -0.24 10.16 -3.89
CA ASN A 227 -0.22 10.41 -2.45
C ASN A 227 0.96 9.65 -1.85
N ASP A 228 1.99 10.36 -1.41
CA ASP A 228 3.20 9.78 -0.82
C ASP A 228 3.29 10.25 0.62
N ASN A 229 3.09 9.35 1.59
CA ASN A 229 3.09 9.69 3.00
C ASN A 229 2.24 10.96 3.32
N GLY A 230 0.99 10.95 2.86
CA GLY A 230 0.02 12.03 3.08
C GLY A 230 0.22 13.27 2.18
N VAL A 231 1.33 13.36 1.44
CA VAL A 231 1.60 14.47 0.52
C VAL A 231 1.03 14.16 -0.85
N VAL A 232 0.00 14.92 -1.25
CA VAL A 232 -0.64 14.78 -2.56
C VAL A 232 0.08 15.64 -3.60
N ARG A 233 0.51 15.00 -4.68
CA ARG A 233 1.09 15.59 -5.89
C ARG A 233 0.33 15.07 -7.10
N ASN A 234 0.40 15.79 -8.22
CA ASN A 234 -0.11 15.33 -9.50
C ASN A 234 1.03 15.24 -10.50
N GLY A 235 0.82 14.48 -11.56
CA GLY A 235 1.69 14.46 -12.71
C GLY A 235 2.60 13.25 -12.78
N THR A 236 3.05 12.92 -13.99
CA THR A 236 3.82 11.69 -14.21
C THR A 236 5.18 11.73 -13.54
N GLN A 237 5.79 12.92 -13.41
CA GLN A 237 7.05 13.04 -12.68
C GLN A 237 6.88 12.66 -11.21
N ALA A 238 5.81 13.10 -10.55
CA ALA A 238 5.54 12.74 -9.17
C ALA A 238 5.37 11.22 -9.01
N PHE A 239 4.81 10.54 -10.01
CA PHE A 239 4.68 9.09 -10.03
C PHE A 239 6.04 8.40 -10.13
N VAL A 240 6.88 8.81 -11.08
CA VAL A 240 8.25 8.28 -11.22
C VAL A 240 9.06 8.52 -9.95
N ASP A 241 8.93 9.71 -9.35
CA ASP A 241 9.63 10.07 -8.12
C ASP A 241 9.17 9.25 -6.92
N LEU A 242 7.87 8.95 -6.79
CA LEU A 242 7.37 8.06 -5.76
C LEU A 242 7.96 6.64 -5.92
N VAL A 243 7.86 6.05 -7.11
CA VAL A 243 8.31 4.67 -7.36
C VAL A 243 9.81 4.52 -7.13
N ALA A 244 10.60 5.54 -7.47
CA ALA A 244 12.04 5.54 -7.20
C ALA A 244 12.39 5.96 -5.75
N ALA A 245 11.39 6.21 -4.91
CA ALA A 245 11.49 6.82 -3.59
C ALA A 245 12.51 7.98 -3.58
N ARG A 246 12.30 8.92 -4.50
CA ARG A 246 13.08 10.16 -4.65
C ARG A 246 12.46 11.33 -3.84
N GLY A 247 11.26 11.13 -3.30
CA GLY A 247 10.58 12.06 -2.38
C GLY A 247 11.01 11.93 -0.90
N ALA A 248 10.34 12.68 -0.02
CA ALA A 248 10.36 12.60 1.46
C ALA A 248 11.73 12.45 2.18
N GLY A 249 12.85 12.81 1.53
CA GLY A 249 14.19 12.69 2.10
C GLY A 249 14.90 11.38 1.77
N LEU A 250 14.22 10.41 1.15
CA LEU A 250 14.83 9.13 0.74
C LEU A 250 15.82 9.25 -0.43
N GLY A 251 15.97 10.45 -0.99
CA GLY A 251 17.07 10.83 -1.88
C GLY A 251 18.47 10.75 -1.23
N ALA A 252 18.55 10.69 0.11
CA ALA A 252 19.80 10.44 0.82
C ALA A 252 20.41 9.04 0.57
N PHE A 253 19.64 8.14 -0.06
CA PHE A 253 20.00 6.77 -0.37
C PHE A 253 19.88 6.53 -1.90
N PRO A 254 20.79 7.10 -2.72
CA PRO A 254 20.70 7.01 -4.18
C PRO A 254 21.03 5.61 -4.71
N ASP A 255 21.86 4.84 -4.00
CA ASP A 255 22.28 3.49 -4.40
C ASP A 255 21.38 2.40 -3.79
N LYS A 256 20.16 2.75 -3.39
CA LYS A 256 19.24 1.79 -2.79
C LYS A 256 18.74 0.78 -3.81
N VAL A 257 18.55 -0.45 -3.36
CA VAL A 257 18.00 -1.56 -4.13
C VAL A 257 16.65 -1.92 -3.54
N PHE A 258 15.66 -2.08 -4.41
CA PHE A 258 14.31 -2.49 -4.05
C PHE A 258 14.14 -4.00 -4.22
N HIS A 259 13.35 -4.58 -3.32
CA HIS A 259 12.93 -5.98 -3.32
C HIS A 259 11.43 -6.02 -3.11
N ASP A 260 10.69 -6.51 -4.11
CA ASP A 260 9.26 -6.76 -3.97
C ASP A 260 9.05 -8.11 -3.32
N PHE A 261 8.25 -8.17 -2.24
CA PHE A 261 7.86 -9.47 -1.66
C PHE A 261 6.47 -9.89 -2.15
N TYR A 262 5.55 -8.93 -2.31
CA TYR A 262 4.17 -9.24 -2.68
C TYR A 262 3.65 -8.27 -3.73
N VAL A 263 3.04 -8.84 -4.78
CA VAL A 263 2.26 -8.11 -5.78
C VAL A 263 0.86 -8.71 -5.83
N VAL A 264 -0.14 -7.91 -5.46
CA VAL A 264 -1.55 -8.29 -5.42
C VAL A 264 -2.31 -7.46 -6.44
N VAL A 265 -3.14 -8.09 -7.26
CA VAL A 265 -3.93 -7.41 -8.31
C VAL A 265 -5.34 -7.97 -8.35
N ASP A 266 -6.31 -7.07 -8.25
CA ASP A 266 -7.71 -7.38 -8.49
C ASP A 266 -8.38 -6.28 -9.32
N GLY A 267 -9.04 -6.69 -10.41
CA GLY A 267 -9.67 -5.77 -11.35
C GLY A 267 -8.74 -4.63 -11.77
N ASN A 268 -9.16 -3.40 -11.50
CA ASN A 268 -8.40 -2.17 -11.76
C ASN A 268 -7.65 -1.64 -10.53
N LEU A 269 -7.39 -2.49 -9.53
CA LEU A 269 -6.65 -2.19 -8.33
C LEU A 269 -5.41 -3.09 -8.24
N GLY A 270 -4.37 -2.60 -7.57
CA GLY A 270 -3.22 -3.42 -7.26
C GLY A 270 -2.42 -2.87 -6.10
N ALA A 271 -1.56 -3.70 -5.53
CA ALA A 271 -0.65 -3.30 -4.48
C ALA A 271 0.69 -4.00 -4.62
N VAL A 272 1.77 -3.29 -4.27
CA VAL A 272 3.13 -3.80 -4.20
C VAL A 272 3.66 -3.56 -2.80
N GLU A 273 3.96 -4.63 -2.08
CA GLU A 273 4.79 -4.57 -0.87
C GLU A 273 6.25 -4.73 -1.26
N HIS A 274 7.08 -3.84 -0.74
CA HIS A 274 8.49 -3.80 -1.06
C HIS A 274 9.33 -3.46 0.17
N VAL A 275 10.60 -3.82 0.08
CA VAL A 275 11.64 -3.26 0.93
C VAL A 275 12.71 -2.67 0.03
N TRP A 276 13.14 -1.45 0.33
CA TRP A 276 14.39 -0.96 -0.22
C TRP A 276 15.47 -0.92 0.86
N GLN A 277 16.71 -1.14 0.43
CA GLN A 277 17.88 -1.06 1.29
C GLN A 277 19.03 -0.36 0.58
N GLY A 278 19.81 0.44 1.30
CA GLY A 278 20.95 1.08 0.69
C GLY A 278 21.82 1.92 1.63
N PRO A 279 23.02 2.31 1.16
CA PRO A 279 23.93 3.14 1.93
C PRO A 279 23.44 4.58 2.01
N GLN A 280 23.66 5.22 3.16
CA GLN A 280 23.50 6.66 3.28
C GLN A 280 24.62 7.38 2.50
N ARG A 281 24.26 8.25 1.55
CA ARG A 281 25.20 9.06 0.76
C ARG A 281 25.08 10.56 1.02
N SER A 282 24.03 10.99 1.71
CA SER A 282 23.82 12.40 2.06
C SER A 282 23.14 12.51 3.43
N ALA A 283 23.12 13.72 4.00
CA ALA A 283 22.56 13.94 5.33
C ALA A 283 21.07 13.53 5.40
N TYR A 284 20.80 12.65 6.36
CA TYR A 284 19.55 12.05 6.81
C TYR A 284 18.74 12.87 7.80
N GLN A 285 17.99 13.93 7.49
CA GLN A 285 17.14 14.62 8.50
C GLN A 285 17.88 14.95 9.84
N GLY A 286 19.06 15.56 9.75
CA GLY A 286 19.91 15.87 10.91
C GLY A 286 20.87 14.75 11.33
N PHE A 287 20.78 13.57 10.70
CA PHE A 287 21.82 12.55 10.76
C PHE A 287 22.87 12.82 9.68
N GLU A 288 24.08 13.14 10.12
CA GLU A 288 25.25 13.24 9.22
C GLU A 288 25.54 11.92 8.53
N VAL A 289 26.25 11.98 7.40
CA VAL A 289 26.67 10.77 6.68
C VAL A 289 27.59 9.95 7.56
N LYS A 290 27.20 8.70 7.82
CA LYS A 290 28.04 7.73 8.53
C LYS A 290 28.55 6.69 7.55
N GLU A 291 29.88 6.59 7.43
CA GLU A 291 30.51 5.62 6.55
C GLU A 291 30.07 4.19 6.90
N GLY A 292 29.67 3.43 5.87
CA GLY A 292 29.15 2.06 6.02
C GLY A 292 27.74 1.94 6.59
N ALA A 293 27.07 3.05 6.94
CA ALA A 293 25.68 2.98 7.40
C ALA A 293 24.75 2.52 6.28
N GLN A 294 24.02 1.45 6.57
CA GLN A 294 22.96 0.88 5.72
C GLN A 294 21.63 1.15 6.40
N VAL A 295 20.61 1.40 5.59
CA VAL A 295 19.23 1.44 6.06
C VAL A 295 18.40 0.48 5.23
N ARG A 296 17.36 -0.06 5.86
CA ARG A 296 16.35 -0.90 5.24
C ARG A 296 15.00 -0.32 5.61
N VAL A 297 14.16 -0.05 4.61
CA VAL A 297 12.84 0.54 4.79
C VAL A 297 11.84 -0.29 4.03
N ARG A 298 10.79 -0.71 4.75
CA ARG A 298 9.64 -1.39 4.18
C ARG A 298 8.62 -0.35 3.72
N GLY A 299 7.96 -0.62 2.61
CA GLY A 299 6.93 0.24 2.06
C GLY A 299 5.84 -0.55 1.34
N MET A 300 4.73 0.13 1.10
CA MET A 300 3.62 -0.41 0.33
C MET A 300 3.10 0.66 -0.63
N LEU A 301 2.90 0.27 -1.88
CA LEU A 301 2.29 1.09 -2.92
C LEU A 301 0.93 0.49 -3.26
N PHE A 302 -0.11 1.30 -3.24
CA PHE A 302 -1.48 0.93 -3.61
C PHE A 302 -1.90 1.71 -4.86
N PHE A 303 -2.36 1.02 -5.88
CA PHE A 303 -2.64 1.54 -7.21
C PHE A 303 -4.13 1.44 -7.56
N GLU A 304 -4.66 2.50 -8.17
CA GLU A 304 -5.93 2.51 -8.87
C GLU A 304 -5.63 2.77 -10.36
N LEU A 305 -6.07 1.88 -11.25
CA LEU A 305 -5.77 1.87 -12.68
C LEU A 305 -7.00 2.21 -13.53
N ASP A 306 -6.76 2.72 -14.74
CA ASP A 306 -7.78 2.97 -15.77
C ASP A 306 -8.10 1.71 -16.59
N GLY A 307 -9.01 1.81 -17.57
CA GLY A 307 -9.35 0.68 -18.43
C GLY A 307 -8.23 0.17 -19.35
N LYS A 308 -7.11 0.89 -19.45
CA LYS A 308 -5.91 0.55 -20.23
C LYS A 308 -4.79 -0.01 -19.34
N GLY A 309 -5.04 -0.18 -18.05
CA GLY A 309 -4.03 -0.60 -17.08
C GLY A 309 -2.96 0.47 -16.86
N LEU A 310 -3.32 1.74 -17.00
CA LEU A 310 -2.48 2.88 -16.63
C LEU A 310 -2.87 3.37 -15.23
N VAL A 311 -1.87 3.72 -14.43
CA VAL A 311 -2.06 4.20 -13.05
C VAL A 311 -2.73 5.56 -13.09
N LYS A 312 -3.94 5.65 -12.51
CA LYS A 312 -4.68 6.89 -12.26
C LYS A 312 -4.33 7.49 -10.91
N LYS A 313 -4.15 6.63 -9.91
CA LYS A 313 -3.82 7.05 -8.57
C LYS A 313 -2.89 6.04 -7.92
N VAL A 314 -1.94 6.54 -7.17
CA VAL A 314 -1.06 5.73 -6.33
C VAL A 314 -1.02 6.33 -4.93
N THR A 315 -1.05 5.47 -3.92
CA THR A 315 -0.80 5.84 -2.53
C THR A 315 0.41 5.05 -2.04
N GLY A 316 1.44 5.72 -1.54
CA GLY A 316 2.62 5.10 -0.95
C GLY A 316 2.68 5.35 0.55
N VAL A 317 2.97 4.30 1.31
CA VAL A 317 3.28 4.40 2.74
C VAL A 317 4.62 3.71 2.99
N HIS A 318 5.57 4.43 3.59
CA HIS A 318 6.91 3.94 3.89
C HIS A 318 7.21 4.03 5.39
N ASP A 319 7.89 3.04 5.93
CA ASP A 319 8.28 3.00 7.35
C ASP A 319 9.54 3.83 7.64
N GLU A 320 9.47 5.12 7.34
CA GLU A 320 10.61 6.02 7.46
C GLU A 320 10.99 6.33 8.92
N ALA A 321 10.06 6.15 9.86
CA ALA A 321 10.29 6.37 11.28
C ALA A 321 11.45 5.50 11.84
N HIS A 322 11.71 4.35 11.22
CA HIS A 322 12.81 3.48 11.62
C HIS A 322 14.16 3.85 11.00
N VAL A 323 14.22 4.77 10.02
CA VAL A 323 15.49 5.20 9.41
C VAL A 323 16.37 5.89 10.44
N GLY A 324 15.82 6.84 11.20
CA GLY A 324 16.56 7.55 12.25
C GLY A 324 17.09 6.60 13.34
N ALA A 325 16.30 5.60 13.75
CA ALA A 325 16.72 4.59 14.71
C ALA A 325 17.88 3.71 14.18
N GLN A 326 17.82 3.32 12.90
CA GLN A 326 18.89 2.58 12.24
C GLN A 326 20.19 3.40 12.16
N LEU A 327 20.10 4.67 11.74
CA LEU A 327 21.26 5.58 11.66
C LEU A 327 21.87 5.91 13.04
N ALA A 328 21.03 5.99 14.08
CA ALA A 328 21.48 6.14 15.46
C ALA A 328 22.19 4.90 16.04
N GLY A 329 22.18 3.76 15.33
CA GLY A 329 22.69 2.47 15.82
C GLY A 329 21.81 1.84 16.89
N ALA A 330 20.57 2.31 17.05
CA ALA A 330 19.60 1.83 18.03
C ALA A 330 18.58 0.84 17.45
N GLY A 331 18.51 0.72 16.11
CA GLY A 331 17.63 -0.22 15.41
C GLY A 331 18.37 -1.48 14.99
N GLY A 332 18.15 -2.59 15.69
CA GLY A 332 18.22 -3.90 15.04
C GLY A 332 17.12 -3.99 13.98
N TYR A 333 17.32 -4.79 12.92
CA TYR A 333 16.25 -5.08 11.96
C TYR A 333 15.04 -5.60 12.73
N LEU A 334 13.96 -4.80 12.83
CA LEU A 334 12.81 -5.18 13.64
C LEU A 334 12.00 -6.33 13.06
N TYR A 335 12.35 -6.81 11.87
CA TYR A 335 11.66 -7.92 11.22
C TYR A 335 12.67 -8.77 10.44
N PRO A 336 12.63 -10.11 10.60
CA PRO A 336 13.46 -11.05 9.83
C PRO A 336 13.31 -10.88 8.32
#